data_AF-A0A7X5QS72-F1
#
_entry.id   AF-A0A7X5QS72-F1
#
_cell.length_a   1.000
_cell.length_b   1.000
_cell.length_c   1.000
_cell.angle_alpha   90.00
_cell.angle_beta   90.00
_cell.angle_gamma   90.00
#
_symmetry.space_group_name_H-M   'P 1'
#
loop_
_entity.id
_entity.type
_entity.pdbx_description
1 polymer ?
#
loop_
_entity_poly.entity_id
_entity_poly.type
_entity_poly.pdbx_seq_one_letter_code
_entity_poly.pdbx_strand_id
1 'polypeptide(L)' 'MSDAFAKWKNENGTYNGAAMFAELTGIPQEEIVWSANRMKELKAQGVPRDQWSRIVGEEAKLKPWASP' A
#
# COMPACT_ATOMS: atom_id res chain seq x y z
N MET A 1 12.00 22.63 -14.13
CA MET A 1 12.11 21.72 -12.96
C MET A 1 11.81 20.33 -13.44
N SER A 2 12.70 19.36 -13.20
CA SER A 2 12.43 17.94 -13.48
C SER A 2 11.21 17.54 -12.65
N ASP A 3 10.13 17.12 -13.32
CA ASP A 3 8.95 16.59 -12.66
C ASP A 3 9.32 15.21 -12.09
N ALA A 4 9.92 15.21 -10.90
CA ALA A 4 10.54 14.05 -10.27
C ALA A 4 9.58 12.86 -10.09
N PHE A 5 8.27 13.11 -10.24
CA PHE A 5 7.20 12.14 -10.11
C PHE A 5 6.58 11.70 -11.44
N ALA A 6 7.05 12.24 -12.58
CA ALA A 6 6.48 11.98 -13.90
C ALA A 6 6.41 10.48 -14.26
N LYS A 7 7.37 9.68 -13.78
CA LYS A 7 7.42 8.23 -14.03
C LYS A 7 6.34 7.41 -13.33
N TRP A 8 5.70 7.96 -12.29
CA TRP A 8 4.57 7.31 -11.61
C TRP A 8 3.23 7.96 -11.96
N LYS A 9 3.19 8.85 -12.96
CA LYS A 9 1.97 9.51 -13.36
C LYS A 9 1.12 8.56 -14.22
N ASN A 10 -0.12 8.35 -13.81
CA ASN A 10 -1.12 7.59 -14.55
C ASN A 10 -1.68 8.45 -15.71
N GLU A 11 -2.25 7.79 -16.72
CA GLU A 11 -2.85 8.46 -17.89
C GLU A 11 -3.98 9.44 -17.53
N ASN A 12 -4.68 9.18 -16.43
CA ASN A 12 -5.75 10.05 -15.92
C ASN A 12 -5.23 11.27 -15.11
N GLY A 13 -3.92 11.50 -15.09
CA GLY A 13 -3.29 12.63 -14.38
C GLY A 13 -3.08 12.43 -12.88
N THR A 14 -3.50 11.28 -12.32
CA THR A 14 -3.18 10.89 -10.93
C THR A 14 -1.80 10.24 -10.84
N TYR A 15 -1.33 9.91 -9.64
CA TYR A 15 -0.08 9.19 -9.43
C TYR A 15 -0.33 7.78 -8.91
N ASN A 16 0.44 6.81 -9.42
CA ASN A 16 0.55 5.47 -8.84
C ASN A 16 1.38 5.53 -7.56
N GLY A 17 0.71 5.91 -6.47
CA GLY A 17 1.34 5.98 -5.15
C GLY A 17 1.93 4.65 -4.69
N ALA A 18 1.33 3.52 -5.06
CA ALA A 18 1.86 2.21 -4.69
C ALA A 18 3.22 1.94 -5.35
N ALA A 19 3.37 2.23 -6.65
CA ALA A 19 4.65 2.10 -7.34
C ALA A 19 5.71 3.07 -6.79
N MET A 20 5.30 4.29 -6.42
CA MET A 20 6.19 5.26 -5.77
C MET A 20 6.69 4.75 -4.41
N PHE A 21 5.78 4.28 -3.55
CA PHE A 21 6.14 3.73 -2.25
C PHE A 21 7.00 2.47 -2.38
N ALA A 22 6.75 1.62 -3.38
CA ALA A 22 7.52 0.43 -3.61
C ALA A 22 9.00 0.77 -3.89
N GLU A 23 9.24 1.77 -4.74
CA GLU A 23 10.59 2.20 -5.06
C GLU A 23 11.29 2.88 -3.86
N LEU A 24 10.56 3.69 -3.09
CA LEU A 24 11.13 4.40 -1.94
C LEU A 24 11.46 3.49 -0.76
N THR A 25 10.68 2.43 -0.57
CA THR A 25 10.78 1.56 0.62
C THR A 25 11.42 0.20 0.32
N GLY A 26 11.50 -0.19 -0.96
CA GLY A 26 11.91 -1.54 -1.38
C GLY A 26 10.85 -2.61 -1.12
N ILE A 27 9.67 -2.24 -0.62
CA ILE A 27 8.54 -3.14 -0.37
C ILE A 27 7.84 -3.43 -1.71
N PRO A 28 7.44 -4.69 -1.99
CA PRO A 28 6.67 -5.01 -3.19
C PRO A 28 5.41 -4.16 -3.34
N GLN A 29 5.09 -3.78 -4.59
CA GLN A 29 3.92 -2.95 -4.85
C GLN A 29 2.62 -3.65 -4.43
N GLU A 30 2.54 -4.96 -4.60
CA GLU A 30 1.41 -5.81 -4.22
C GLU A 30 1.18 -5.79 -2.71
N GLU A 31 2.26 -5.80 -1.92
CA GLU A 31 2.20 -5.69 -0.46
C GLU A 31 1.67 -4.32 -0.02
N ILE A 32 2.08 -3.25 -0.69
CA ILE A 32 1.59 -1.89 -0.42
C ILE A 32 0.11 -1.76 -0.76
N VAL A 33 -0.31 -2.30 -1.89
CA VAL A 33 -1.73 -2.30 -2.32
C VAL A 33 -2.57 -3.12 -1.34
N TRP A 34 -2.11 -4.32 -0.97
CA TRP A 34 -2.80 -5.16 0.00
C TRP A 34 -2.92 -4.46 1.36
N SER A 35 -1.83 -3.89 1.87
CA SER A 35 -1.81 -3.19 3.16
C SER A 35 -2.79 -2.01 3.17
N ALA A 36 -2.82 -1.23 2.08
CA ALA A 36 -3.73 -0.10 1.94
C ALA A 36 -5.21 -0.55 1.91
N ASN A 37 -5.51 -1.65 1.22
CA ASN A 37 -6.85 -2.22 1.19
C ASN A 37 -7.24 -2.79 2.56
N ARG A 38 -6.33 -3.50 3.22
CA ARG A 38 -6.59 -4.07 4.55
C ARG A 38 -6.87 -2.99 5.59
N MET A 39 -6.12 -1.88 5.58
CA MET A 39 -6.42 -0.73 6.44
C MET A 39 -7.82 -0.13 6.19
N LYS A 40 -8.30 -0.11 4.93
CA LYS A 40 -9.68 0.33 4.62
C LYS A 40 -10.73 -0.62 5.19
N GLU A 41 -10.47 -1.93 5.15
CA GLU A 41 -11.36 -2.94 5.75
C GLU A 41 -11.42 -2.78 7.27
N LEU A 42 -10.27 -2.63 7.93
CA LEU A 42 -10.21 -2.39 9.38
C LEU A 42 -10.96 -1.12 9.77
N LYS A 43 -10.86 -0.06 8.95
CA LYS A 43 -11.67 1.15 9.12
C LYS A 43 -13.17 0.87 9.04
N ALA A 44 -13.59 0.10 8.03
CA ALA A 44 -15.01 -0.26 7.84
C ALA A 44 -15.54 -1.14 8.98
N GLN A 45 -14.69 -1.97 9.59
CA GLN A 45 -15.00 -2.80 10.76
C GLN A 45 -15.00 -2.02 12.08
N GLY A 46 -14.65 -0.73 12.08
CA GLY A 46 -14.59 0.09 13.28
C GLY A 46 -13.40 -0.21 14.19
N VAL A 47 -12.37 -0.88 13.68
CA VAL A 47 -11.15 -1.19 14.44
C VAL A 47 -10.41 0.12 14.76
N PRO A 48 -9.96 0.33 16.01
CA PRO A 48 -9.16 1.51 16.38
C PRO A 48 -7.87 1.63 15.57
N ARG A 49 -7.58 2.86 15.09
CA ARG A 49 -6.46 3.12 14.16
C ARG A 49 -5.09 2.74 14.71
N ASP A 50 -4.90 2.86 16.02
CA ASP A 50 -3.68 2.47 16.75
C ASP A 50 -3.40 0.95 16.68
N GLN A 51 -4.42 0.13 16.38
CA GLN A 51 -4.28 -1.31 16.23
C GLN A 51 -3.96 -1.74 14.79
N TRP A 52 -4.16 -0.87 13.80
CA TRP A 52 -4.07 -1.26 12.39
C TRP A 52 -2.68 -1.74 12.00
N SER A 53 -1.62 -1.02 12.41
CA SER A 53 -0.25 -1.39 12.08
C SER A 53 0.13 -2.76 12.63
N ARG A 54 -0.32 -3.08 13.85
CA ARG A 54 -0.12 -4.40 14.47
C ARG A 54 -0.86 -5.48 13.69
N ILE A 55 -2.13 -5.28 13.39
CA ILE A 55 -2.95 -6.28 12.69
C ILE A 55 -2.40 -6.54 11.28
N VAL A 56 -2.18 -5.47 10.51
CA VAL A 56 -1.61 -5.56 9.16
C VAL A 56 -0.23 -6.20 9.20
N GLY A 57 0.62 -5.83 10.16
CA GLY A 57 1.96 -6.42 10.31
C GLY A 57 1.95 -7.91 10.67
N GLU A 58 1.01 -8.36 11.49
CA GLU A 58 0.85 -9.79 11.80
C GLU A 58 0.33 -10.59 10.59
N GLU A 59 -0.67 -10.07 9.89
CA GLU A 59 -1.21 -10.71 8.68
C GLU A 59 -0.19 -10.71 7.53
N ALA A 60 0.61 -9.65 7.42
CA ALA A 60 1.65 -9.50 6.40
C ALA A 60 2.71 -10.60 6.45
N LYS A 61 2.97 -11.20 7.63
CA LYS A 61 3.90 -12.33 7.77
C LYS A 61 3.49 -13.54 6.91
N LEU A 62 2.20 -13.69 6.62
CA LEU A 62 1.68 -14.75 5.77
C LEU A 62 1.78 -14.43 4.28
N LYS A 63 2.23 -13.22 3.91
CA LYS A 63 2.31 -12.71 2.54
C LYS A 63 1.03 -12.98 1.73
N PRO A 64 -0.15 -12.55 2.20
CA PRO A 64 -1.42 -12.81 1.53
C PRO A 64 -1.50 -12.25 0.09
N TRP A 65 -0.69 -11.25 -0.24
CA TRP A 65 -0.56 -10.71 -1.60
C TRP A 65 0.26 -11.60 -2.55
N ALA A 66 0.95 -12.62 -2.04
CA ALA A 66 1.78 -13.53 -2.82
C ALA A 66 1.06 -14.84 -3.20
N SER A 67 -0.23 -14.99 -2.89
CA SER A 67 -1.00 -16.15 -3.36
C SER A 67 -1.20 -16.08 -4.88
N PRO A 68 -1.04 -17.21 -5.60
CA PRO A 68 -1.16 -17.30 -7.05
C PRO A 68 -2.59 -17.10 -7.57
#